data_AF-A0A075U6T2-F1
#
_entry.id   AF-A0A075U6T2-F1
#
_cell.length_a   1.000
_cell.length_b   1.000
_cell.length_c   1.000
_cell.angle_alpha   90.00
_cell.angle_beta   90.00
_cell.angle_gamma   90.00
#
_symmetry.space_group_name_H-M   'P 1'
#
loop_
_entity.id
_entity.type
_entity.pdbx_description
1 polymer ?
#
loop_
_entity_poly.entity_id
_entity_poly.type
_entity_poly.pdbx_seq_one_letter_code
_entity_poly.pdbx_strand_id
1 'polypeptide(L)'
;MSLDAIQNESYQQLLVDLGVAAPVVGEKTFKLETPFRVRDSDGTEQTYQVWDVLKRADDTYWSPLDGERNNLQDITAYMIYVKKTDVWVTMAEWFVLDYI
;
A
#
# COMPACT_ATOMS: atom_id res chain seq x y z
N MET A 1 -11.22 15.72 6.76
CA MET A 1 -9.77 15.86 6.51
C MET A 1 -9.25 14.46 6.33
N SER A 2 -8.95 14.03 5.10
CA SER A 2 -8.17 12.82 4.89
C SER A 2 -6.75 13.14 5.36
N LEU A 3 -6.21 12.32 6.24
CA LEU A 3 -4.78 12.31 6.50
C LEU A 3 -4.18 11.59 5.29
N ASP A 4 -3.72 12.32 4.28
CA ASP A 4 -3.16 11.69 3.08
C ASP A 4 -1.81 11.00 3.37
N ALA A 5 -1.20 11.30 4.52
CA ALA A 5 -0.01 10.63 5.03
C ALA A 5 0.08 10.69 6.56
N ILE A 6 0.74 9.69 7.16
CA ILE A 6 1.14 9.66 8.58
C ILE A 6 2.66 9.57 8.63
N GLN A 7 3.30 10.47 9.39
CA GLN A 7 4.77 10.52 9.52
C GLN A 7 5.20 10.37 10.97
N ASN A 8 6.26 9.58 11.19
CA ASN A 8 6.85 9.38 12.50
C ASN A 8 8.31 8.89 12.37
N GLU A 9 9.14 9.16 13.37
CA GLU A 9 10.53 8.68 13.41
C GLU A 9 10.64 7.16 13.64
N SER A 10 9.58 6.54 14.18
CA SER A 10 9.52 5.10 14.45
C SER A 10 8.41 4.43 13.65
N TYR A 11 8.77 3.36 12.91
CA TYR A 11 7.80 2.52 12.22
C TYR A 11 6.78 1.87 13.18
N GLN A 12 7.20 1.51 14.39
CA GLN A 12 6.27 0.97 15.39
C GLN A 12 5.25 2.03 15.81
N GLN A 13 5.67 3.28 15.94
CA GLN A 13 4.77 4.37 16.27
C GLN A 13 3.85 4.70 15.10
N LEU A 14 4.31 4.60 13.84
CA LEU A 14 3.45 4.70 12.66
C LEU A 14 2.32 3.68 12.68
N LEU A 15 2.61 2.41 13.02
CA LEU A 15 1.58 1.37 13.09
C LEU A 15 0.57 1.64 14.21
N VAL A 16 1.04 2.16 15.36
CA VAL A 16 0.17 2.58 16.46
C VAL A 16 -0.73 3.73 16.00
N ASP A 17 -0.16 4.77 15.39
CA ASP A 17 -0.86 5.96 14.93
C ASP A 17 -1.89 5.61 13.84
N LEU A 18 -1.51 4.75 12.89
CA LEU A 18 -2.39 4.20 11.85
C LEU A 18 -3.60 3.47 12.45
N GLY A 19 -3.35 2.70 13.52
CA GLY A 19 -4.33 1.90 14.23
C GLY A 19 -5.37 2.70 15.03
N VAL A 20 -5.13 4.00 15.29
CA VAL A 20 -6.04 4.85 16.09
C VAL A 20 -7.38 5.06 15.39
N ALA A 21 -7.35 5.30 14.07
CA ALA A 21 -8.57 5.55 13.30
C ALA A 21 -9.35 4.25 13.00
N ALA A 22 -8.62 3.17 12.71
CA ALA A 22 -9.17 1.84 12.51
C ALA A 22 -8.06 0.79 12.74
N PRO A 23 -8.38 -0.40 13.29
CA PRO A 23 -7.37 -1.43 13.51
C PRO A 23 -6.81 -1.96 12.18
N VAL A 24 -5.51 -2.29 12.17
CA VAL A 24 -4.87 -3.02 11.08
C VAL A 24 -5.30 -4.49 11.17
N VAL A 25 -5.81 -5.04 10.07
CA VAL A 25 -6.38 -6.40 9.99
C VAL A 25 -5.66 -7.30 8.99
N GLY A 26 -4.70 -6.76 8.25
CA GLY A 26 -3.88 -7.54 7.33
C GLY A 26 -2.62 -6.81 6.91
N GLU A 27 -1.61 -7.58 6.54
CA GLU A 27 -0.36 -7.09 5.98
C GLU A 27 0.04 -8.00 4.81
N LYS A 28 0.54 -7.41 3.73
CA LYS A 28 1.06 -8.13 2.59
C LYS A 28 2.34 -7.45 2.11
N THR A 29 3.45 -8.18 2.15
CA THR A 29 4.78 -7.66 1.90
C THR A 29 5.48 -8.48 0.84
N PHE A 30 5.95 -7.82 -0.22
CA PHE A 30 6.69 -8.46 -1.31
C PHE A 30 7.95 -7.70 -1.65
N LYS A 31 8.99 -8.47 -2.00
CA LYS A 31 10.19 -7.97 -2.64
C LYS A 31 10.40 -8.78 -3.92
N LEU A 32 10.34 -8.12 -5.07
CA LEU A 32 10.45 -8.77 -6.37
C LEU A 32 11.65 -8.23 -7.15
N GLU A 33 12.26 -9.10 -7.95
CA GLU A 33 13.32 -8.69 -8.89
C GLU A 33 12.77 -7.78 -9.99
N THR A 34 11.56 -8.07 -10.47
CA THR A 34 10.82 -7.17 -11.36
C THR A 34 9.92 -6.28 -10.49
N PRO A 35 10.06 -4.95 -10.54
CA PRO A 35 9.30 -4.07 -9.67
C PRO A 35 7.80 -4.10 -10.01
N PHE A 36 6.99 -3.86 -8.99
CA PHE A 36 5.56 -3.59 -9.16
C PHE A 36 5.39 -2.33 -10.00
N ARG A 37 4.42 -2.35 -10.90
CA ARG A 37 3.94 -1.15 -11.59
C ARG A 37 2.66 -0.71 -10.90
N VAL A 38 2.68 0.51 -10.39
CA VAL A 38 1.62 1.08 -9.58
C VAL A 38 1.19 2.40 -10.21
N ARG A 39 -0.11 2.67 -10.20
CA ARG A 39 -0.69 3.93 -10.63
C ARG A 39 -1.33 4.59 -9.43
N ASP A 40 -0.92 5.80 -9.10
CA ASP A 40 -1.51 6.56 -8.02
C ASP A 40 -2.91 7.11 -8.38
N SER A 41 -3.53 7.83 -7.44
CA SER A 41 -4.86 8.41 -7.60
C SER A 41 -4.96 9.44 -8.73
N ASP A 42 -3.84 10.08 -9.11
CA ASP A 42 -3.79 11.08 -10.18
C ASP A 42 -3.50 10.44 -11.54
N GLY A 43 -3.29 9.13 -11.58
CA GLY A 43 -2.99 8.38 -12.78
C GLY A 43 -1.50 8.32 -13.12
N THR A 44 -0.61 8.77 -12.24
CA THR A 44 0.83 8.73 -12.46
C THR A 44 1.35 7.33 -12.19
N GLU A 45 2.12 6.78 -13.14
CA GLU A 45 2.72 5.46 -13.00
C GLU A 45 4.09 5.55 -12.31
N GLN A 46 4.29 4.68 -11.32
CA GLN A 46 5.52 4.53 -10.55
C GLN A 46 5.88 3.05 -10.45
N THR A 47 7.14 2.77 -10.09
CA THR A 47 7.62 1.40 -9.91
C THR A 47 8.26 1.19 -8.55
N TYR A 48 7.92 0.09 -7.88
CA TYR A 48 8.44 -0.23 -6.55
C TYR A 48 8.99 -1.66 -6.49
N GLN A 49 10.23 -1.83 -6.04
CA GLN A 49 10.83 -3.17 -5.85
C GLN A 49 10.35 -3.85 -4.56
N VAL A 50 10.07 -3.04 -3.54
CA VAL A 50 9.49 -3.46 -2.27
C VAL A 50 8.09 -2.88 -2.20
N TRP A 51 7.11 -3.73 -1.89
CA TRP A 51 5.71 -3.35 -1.81
C TRP A 51 5.10 -3.93 -0.54
N ASP A 52 4.99 -3.05 0.46
CA ASP A 52 4.50 -3.34 1.80
C ASP A 52 3.11 -2.69 1.95
N VAL A 53 2.05 -3.49 2.09
CA VAL A 53 0.67 -2.98 2.17
C VAL A 53 0.02 -3.41 3.48
N LEU A 54 -0.47 -2.44 4.22
CA LEU A 54 -1.25 -2.60 5.45
C LEU A 54 -2.73 -2.40 5.13
N LYS A 55 -3.57 -3.38 5.44
CA LYS A 55 -5.03 -3.29 5.34
C LYS A 55 -5.63 -2.92 6.69
N ARG A 56 -6.48 -1.89 6.74
CA ARG A 56 -7.30 -1.56 7.92
C ARG A 56 -8.72 -2.13 7.83
N ALA A 57 -9.39 -2.21 8.98
CA ALA A 57 -10.76 -2.71 9.10
C ALA A 57 -11.82 -1.82 8.43
N ASP A 58 -11.48 -0.57 8.11
CA ASP A 58 -12.31 0.38 7.36
C ASP A 58 -12.12 0.26 5.84
N ASP A 59 -11.49 -0.83 5.37
CA ASP A 59 -11.17 -1.12 3.97
C ASP A 59 -10.27 -0.08 3.28
N THR A 60 -9.45 0.63 4.07
CA THR A 60 -8.34 1.45 3.54
C THR A 60 -7.02 0.67 3.51
N TYR A 61 -6.13 1.07 2.61
CA TYR A 61 -4.85 0.44 2.33
C TYR A 61 -3.73 1.45 2.45
N TRP A 62 -2.67 1.09 3.16
CA TRP A 62 -1.58 2.01 3.49
C TRP A 62 -0.22 1.39 3.20
N SER A 63 0.70 2.19 2.66
CA SER A 63 2.05 1.72 2.33
C SER A 63 3.13 2.74 2.69
N PRO A 64 4.28 2.31 3.23
CA PRO A 64 5.47 3.13 3.36
C PRO A 64 6.24 3.17 2.05
N LEU A 65 5.59 3.65 0.97
CA LEU A 65 6.07 3.62 -0.43
C LEU A 65 7.61 3.67 -0.55
N ASP A 66 8.17 2.81 -1.41
CA ASP A 66 9.63 2.64 -1.58
C ASP A 66 10.41 2.22 -0.31
N GLY A 67 9.71 1.67 0.68
CA GLY A 67 10.32 1.23 1.93
C GLY A 67 10.69 2.38 2.88
N GLU A 68 10.16 3.59 2.65
CA GLU A 68 10.29 4.73 3.54
C GLU A 68 9.49 4.53 4.84
N ARG A 69 10.03 3.73 5.76
CA ARG A 69 9.39 3.31 7.02
C ARG A 69 9.22 4.42 8.07
N ASN A 70 9.34 5.68 7.66
CA ASN A 70 9.02 6.88 8.44
C ASN A 70 7.75 7.60 7.92
N ASN A 71 7.14 7.10 6.83
CA ASN A 71 5.96 7.67 6.21
C ASN A 71 4.98 6.53 5.85
N LEU A 72 3.69 6.71 6.07
CA LEU A 72 2.64 5.83 5.57
C LEU A 72 1.67 6.67 4.75
N GLN A 73 1.45 6.28 3.50
CA GLN A 73 0.52 6.96 2.60
C GLN A 73 -0.74 6.13 2.41
N ASP A 74 -1.89 6.80 2.31
CA ASP A 74 -3.13 6.17 1.91
C ASP A 74 -3.07 5.85 0.41
N ILE A 75 -3.02 4.56 0.10
CA ILE A 75 -2.94 4.04 -1.27
C ILE A 75 -4.26 3.40 -1.70
N THR A 76 -5.36 3.63 -0.98
CA THR A 76 -6.66 2.98 -1.24
C THR A 76 -7.13 3.19 -2.68
N ALA A 77 -6.89 4.37 -3.23
CA ALA A 77 -7.27 4.73 -4.60
C ALA A 77 -6.24 4.26 -5.67
N TYR A 78 -5.16 3.59 -5.29
CA TYR A 78 -4.11 3.19 -6.23
C TYR A 78 -4.54 1.94 -6.99
N MET A 79 -3.93 1.76 -8.16
CA MET A 79 -4.07 0.55 -8.96
C MET A 79 -2.72 -0.14 -9.12
N ILE A 80 -2.75 -1.47 -9.16
CA ILE A 80 -1.56 -2.31 -9.38
C ILE A 80 -1.74 -3.05 -10.69
N TYR A 81 -0.71 -3.04 -11.52
CA TYR A 81 -0.69 -3.80 -12.74
C TYR A 81 -0.25 -5.25 -12.47
N VAL A 82 -1.12 -6.20 -12.79
CA VAL A 82 -0.89 -7.63 -12.60
C VAL A 82 -0.44 -8.24 -13.92
N LYS A 83 0.85 -8.59 -14.01
CA LYS A 83 1.47 -9.05 -15.26
C LYS A 83 0.86 -10.35 -15.79
N LYS A 84 0.45 -11.25 -14.90
CA LYS A 84 -0.13 -12.55 -15.28
C LYS A 84 -1.44 -12.41 -16.07
N THR A 85 -2.22 -11.37 -15.76
CA THR A 85 -3.53 -11.12 -16.36
C THR A 85 -3.55 -9.90 -17.28
N ASP A 86 -2.44 -9.19 -17.41
CA ASP A 86 -2.29 -7.98 -18.23
C ASP A 86 -3.35 -6.90 -17.95
N VAL A 87 -3.68 -6.69 -16.67
CA VAL A 87 -4.71 -5.73 -16.24
C VAL A 87 -4.27 -4.92 -15.04
N TRP A 88 -4.78 -3.69 -14.97
CA TRP A 88 -4.76 -2.88 -13.77
C TRP A 88 -5.91 -3.30 -12.86
N VAL A 89 -5.61 -3.56 -11.59
CA VAL A 89 -6.59 -3.90 -10.58
C VAL A 89 -6.51 -2.92 -9.42
N THR A 90 -7.61 -2.76 -8.68
CA THR A 90 -7.66 -1.95 -7.46
C THR A 90 -6.84 -2.57 -6.33
N MET A 91 -6.53 -1.79 -5.29
CA MET A 91 -5.90 -2.33 -4.09
C MET A 91 -6.69 -3.46 -3.43
N ALA A 92 -8.02 -3.35 -3.39
CA ALA A 92 -8.86 -4.37 -2.80
C ALA A 92 -8.78 -5.71 -3.56
N GLU A 93 -8.82 -5.64 -4.90
CA GLU A 93 -8.66 -6.82 -5.75
C GLU A 93 -7.25 -7.41 -5.61
N TRP A 94 -6.20 -6.58 -5.67
CA TRP A 94 -4.83 -7.04 -5.54
C TRP A 94 -4.54 -7.70 -4.19
N PHE A 95 -5.08 -7.15 -3.10
CA PHE A 95 -4.78 -7.63 -1.74
C PHE A 95 -5.21 -9.08 -1.56
N VAL A 96 -6.33 -9.49 -2.17
CA VAL A 96 -6.87 -10.85 -2.09
C VAL A 96 -6.30 -11.82 -3.15
N LEU A 97 -5.43 -11.37 -4.05
CA LEU A 97 -4.77 -12.27 -5.01
C LEU A 97 -3.71 -13.14 -4.33
N ASP A 98 -3.75 -14.44 -4.56
CA ASP A 98 -2.68 -15.36 -4.09
C ASP A 98 -1.45 -15.39 -5.01
N TYR A 99 -1.46 -14.61 -6.09
CA TYR A 99 -0.40 -14.55 -7.09
C TYR A 99 -0.12 -13.12 -7.52
N ILE A 100 1.06 -12.91 -8.10
CA ILE A 100 1.54 -11.63 -8.63
C ILE A 100 1.83 -11.78 -10.12
#